data_AF-A0AAW7BFQ2-F1
#
_entry.id   AF-A0AAW7BFQ2-F1
#
_cell.length_a   1.000
_cell.length_b   1.000
_cell.length_c   1.000
_cell.angle_alpha   90.00
_cell.angle_beta   90.00
_cell.angle_gamma   90.00
#
_symmetry.space_group_name_H-M   'P 1'
#
loop_
_entity.id
_entity.type
_entity.pdbx_description
1 polymer ?
#
loop_
_entity_poly.entity_id
_entity_poly.type
_entity_poly.pdbx_seq_one_letter_code
_entity_poly.pdbx_strand_id
1 'polypeptide(L)'
;MAPRAKKAPAGKTQASSVNAPKAPSPANFDKKQELEAYREMLLIRRFEEKAGQLYGMGFIGGFCHLYIGQEAVVVGMQMALQEGDQVITGYRDHGHMLAVGMSARGVMAELTGRRGGLSKGKGGSMHMFSKEKNFYGGHGIVGAQVSLGTGLAFANHYRENKSVSLTYFGDGAANQGQVYESFNMASLWKLPVIYVIENNRYAMGTAVSRSSAETDFSKRGLSFNIPGIQVDGMDVRAVKAAADLATEWARSGKGPIILEMLTYRYRGHSMSDPAKYRSKEEVQKMRSEHDPIEQVKNRLIEKGWATEEELKEIDREVRDIVADAADFAEHDPEPDASELYTDILL
;
A
#
# COMPACT_ATOMS: atom_id res chain seq x y z
N MET A 1 62.68 -23.92 25.97
CA MET A 1 61.93 -24.29 24.76
C MET A 1 60.53 -24.73 25.18
N ALA A 2 59.51 -23.94 24.87
CA ALA A 2 58.10 -24.32 25.04
C ALA A 2 57.48 -24.43 23.63
N PRO A 3 56.70 -25.50 23.32
CA PRO A 3 56.26 -25.74 21.96
C PRO A 3 55.14 -24.77 21.57
N ARG A 4 55.24 -24.21 20.35
CA ARG A 4 54.19 -23.41 19.70
C ARG A 4 52.93 -24.25 19.52
N ALA A 5 51.81 -23.79 20.07
CA ALA A 5 50.49 -24.34 19.79
C ALA A 5 50.12 -24.12 18.31
N LYS A 6 49.71 -25.19 17.61
CA LYS A 6 49.19 -25.13 16.25
C LYS A 6 47.81 -24.44 16.25
N LYS A 7 47.66 -23.36 15.48
CA LYS A 7 46.35 -22.76 15.17
C LYS A 7 45.50 -23.79 14.40
N ALA A 8 44.33 -24.11 14.93
CA ALA A 8 43.29 -24.79 14.18
C ALA A 8 42.78 -23.87 13.06
N PRO A 9 42.42 -24.39 11.87
CA PRO A 9 41.84 -23.56 10.83
C PRO A 9 40.46 -23.11 11.29
N ALA A 10 40.22 -21.80 11.25
CA ALA A 10 38.89 -21.24 11.45
C ALA A 10 37.99 -21.82 10.36
N GLY A 11 37.08 -22.72 10.75
CA GLY A 11 36.02 -23.18 9.87
C GLY A 11 35.25 -21.95 9.39
N LYS A 12 35.19 -21.76 8.07
CA LYS A 12 34.25 -20.81 7.47
C LYS A 12 32.85 -21.33 7.82
N THR A 13 32.23 -20.80 8.86
CA THR A 13 30.79 -20.84 9.02
C THR A 13 30.23 -20.05 7.84
N GLN A 14 29.82 -20.76 6.78
CA GLN A 14 28.87 -20.20 5.83
C GLN A 14 27.66 -19.82 6.67
N ALA A 15 27.43 -18.51 6.81
CA ALA A 15 26.14 -18.02 7.25
C ALA A 15 25.11 -18.71 6.35
N SER A 16 24.24 -19.52 6.93
CA SER A 16 23.14 -20.14 6.21
C SER A 16 22.35 -19.00 5.59
N SER A 17 22.47 -18.83 4.28
CA SER A 17 21.63 -17.91 3.53
C SER A 17 20.19 -18.26 3.89
N VAL A 18 19.46 -17.32 4.46
CA VAL A 18 18.00 -17.45 4.59
C VAL A 18 17.53 -17.86 3.21
N ASN A 19 16.92 -19.04 3.07
CA ASN A 19 16.36 -19.50 1.81
C ASN A 19 15.18 -18.58 1.47
N ALA A 20 15.49 -17.41 0.91
CA ALA A 20 14.50 -16.44 0.53
C ALA A 20 13.63 -17.07 -0.57
N PRO A 21 12.30 -17.07 -0.42
CA PRO A 21 11.41 -17.44 -1.50
C PRO A 21 11.75 -16.58 -2.72
N LYS A 22 11.88 -17.23 -3.89
CA LYS A 22 12.00 -16.51 -5.15
C LYS A 22 10.67 -15.81 -5.46
N ALA A 23 10.74 -14.69 -6.18
CA ALA A 23 9.54 -14.05 -6.71
C ALA A 23 8.72 -15.08 -7.51
N PRO A 24 7.42 -15.26 -7.18
CA PRO A 24 6.57 -16.16 -7.93
C PRO A 24 6.30 -15.57 -9.32
N SER A 25 6.02 -16.43 -10.30
CA SER A 25 5.52 -15.98 -11.60
C SER A 25 4.16 -15.29 -11.44
N PRO A 26 3.82 -14.32 -12.30
CA PRO A 26 2.51 -13.66 -12.26
C PRO A 26 1.36 -14.66 -12.25
N ALA A 27 0.33 -14.39 -11.44
CA ALA A 27 -0.83 -15.25 -11.32
C ALA A 27 -1.60 -15.35 -12.65
N ASN A 28 -2.13 -16.53 -12.95
CA ASN A 28 -3.01 -16.72 -14.10
C ASN A 28 -4.44 -16.36 -13.71
N PHE A 29 -4.85 -15.14 -14.01
CA PHE A 29 -6.23 -14.70 -13.79
C PHE A 29 -7.18 -15.28 -14.84
N ASP A 30 -8.37 -15.67 -14.40
CA ASP A 30 -9.51 -15.89 -15.29
C ASP A 30 -10.14 -14.55 -15.73
N LYS A 31 -11.16 -14.63 -16.62
CA LYS A 31 -11.87 -13.43 -17.12
C LYS A 31 -12.49 -12.62 -15.98
N LYS A 32 -13.04 -13.28 -14.95
CA LYS A 32 -13.70 -12.59 -13.84
C LYS A 32 -12.69 -11.81 -13.02
N GLN A 33 -11.57 -12.44 -12.66
CA GLN A 33 -10.50 -11.82 -11.87
C GLN A 33 -9.86 -10.62 -12.59
N GLU A 34 -9.61 -10.70 -13.91
CA GLU A 34 -9.11 -9.54 -14.67
C GLU A 34 -10.13 -8.39 -14.71
N LEU A 35 -11.42 -8.67 -14.93
CA LEU A 35 -12.46 -7.64 -14.96
C LEU A 35 -12.66 -6.98 -13.58
N GLU A 36 -12.61 -7.77 -12.51
CA GLU A 36 -12.70 -7.28 -11.13
C GLU A 36 -11.49 -6.39 -10.80
N ALA A 37 -10.27 -6.86 -11.08
CA ALA A 37 -9.06 -6.05 -10.88
C ALA A 37 -9.08 -4.76 -11.71
N TYR A 38 -9.56 -4.82 -12.95
CA TYR A 38 -9.74 -3.64 -13.81
C TYR A 38 -10.69 -2.61 -13.17
N ARG A 39 -11.87 -3.07 -12.73
CA ARG A 39 -12.90 -2.22 -12.13
C ARG A 39 -12.41 -1.57 -10.84
N GLU A 40 -11.78 -2.33 -9.94
CA GLU A 40 -11.28 -1.82 -8.66
C GLU A 40 -10.16 -0.79 -8.85
N MET A 41 -9.20 -1.05 -9.74
CA MET A 41 -8.16 -0.08 -10.05
C MET A 41 -8.70 1.18 -10.73
N LEU A 42 -9.71 1.04 -11.61
CA LEU A 42 -10.41 2.18 -12.19
C LEU A 42 -11.14 3.01 -11.14
N LEU A 43 -11.83 2.36 -10.20
CA LEU A 43 -12.51 3.04 -9.10
C LEU A 43 -11.54 3.91 -8.31
N ILE A 44 -10.40 3.35 -7.91
CA ILE A 44 -9.34 4.10 -7.22
C ILE A 44 -8.88 5.27 -8.10
N ARG A 45 -8.52 5.02 -9.37
CA ARG A 45 -8.01 6.06 -10.28
C ARG A 45 -9.00 7.22 -10.45
N ARG A 46 -10.27 6.92 -10.72
CA ARG A 46 -11.30 7.94 -10.97
C ARG A 46 -11.66 8.69 -9.71
N PHE A 47 -11.73 8.00 -8.57
CA PHE A 47 -11.92 8.62 -7.27
C PHE A 47 -10.82 9.63 -6.96
N GLU A 48 -9.56 9.23 -7.12
CA GLU A 48 -8.38 10.05 -6.87
C GLU A 48 -8.31 11.25 -7.83
N GLU A 49 -8.68 11.06 -9.11
CA GLU A 49 -8.79 12.16 -10.08
C GLU A 49 -9.86 13.18 -9.67
N LYS A 50 -11.01 12.73 -9.16
CA LYS A 50 -12.07 13.60 -8.63
C LYS A 50 -11.65 14.30 -7.35
N ALA A 51 -11.00 13.61 -6.41
CA ALA A 51 -10.43 14.22 -5.21
C ALA A 51 -9.43 15.34 -5.57
N GLY A 52 -8.57 15.11 -6.57
CA GLY A 52 -7.68 16.14 -7.09
C GLY A 52 -8.41 17.37 -7.66
N GLN A 53 -9.55 17.19 -8.34
CA GLN A 53 -10.40 18.29 -8.81
C GLN A 53 -10.99 19.09 -7.65
N LEU A 54 -11.60 18.41 -6.68
CA LEU A 54 -12.23 19.03 -5.50
C LEU A 54 -11.20 19.79 -4.64
N TYR A 55 -9.97 19.26 -4.53
CA TYR A 55 -8.87 19.98 -3.91
C TYR A 55 -8.56 21.30 -4.63
N GLY A 56 -8.44 21.26 -5.96
CA GLY A 56 -8.21 22.47 -6.77
C GLY A 56 -9.35 23.50 -6.69
N MET A 57 -10.57 23.04 -6.38
CA MET A 57 -11.75 23.89 -6.15
C MET A 57 -11.85 24.40 -4.70
N GLY A 58 -10.97 23.97 -3.80
CA GLY A 58 -10.95 24.40 -2.40
C GLY A 58 -11.89 23.64 -1.46
N PHE A 59 -12.52 22.55 -1.91
CA PHE A 59 -13.38 21.73 -1.06
C PHE A 59 -12.62 20.81 -0.10
N ILE A 60 -11.38 20.46 -0.42
CA ILE A 60 -10.51 19.63 0.43
C ILE A 60 -9.45 20.53 1.05
N GLY A 61 -9.46 20.64 2.38
CA GLY A 61 -8.47 21.39 3.15
C GLY A 61 -7.18 20.60 3.43
N GLY A 62 -6.10 21.31 3.75
CA GLY A 62 -4.84 20.70 4.21
C GLY A 62 -4.05 19.97 3.11
N PHE A 63 -3.52 18.79 3.44
CA PHE A 63 -2.72 17.98 2.52
C PHE A 63 -3.56 16.88 1.88
N CYS A 64 -3.57 16.82 0.55
CA CYS A 64 -4.21 15.75 -0.21
C CYS A 64 -3.16 14.90 -0.95
N HIS A 65 -3.07 13.61 -0.63
CA HIS A 65 -2.04 12.70 -1.13
C HIS A 65 -2.64 11.62 -2.03
N LEU A 66 -2.58 11.82 -3.34
CA LEU A 66 -3.28 10.93 -4.27
C LEU A 66 -2.55 9.60 -4.50
N TYR A 67 -3.24 8.47 -4.50
CA TYR A 67 -2.64 7.14 -4.73
C TYR A 67 -2.40 6.78 -6.22
N ILE A 68 -2.61 7.74 -7.13
CA ILE A 68 -2.52 7.56 -8.59
C ILE A 68 -1.17 6.98 -9.05
N GLY A 69 -1.24 5.82 -9.69
CA GLY A 69 -0.12 5.06 -10.26
C GLY A 69 0.31 3.84 -9.43
N GLN A 70 -0.31 3.60 -8.28
CA GLN A 70 0.02 2.49 -7.38
C GLN A 70 -1.16 1.50 -7.21
N GLU A 71 -2.21 1.62 -8.03
CA GLU A 71 -3.49 0.91 -7.83
C GLU A 71 -3.33 -0.62 -7.83
N ALA A 72 -2.45 -1.16 -8.69
CA ALA A 72 -2.18 -2.59 -8.77
C ALA A 72 -1.62 -3.17 -7.47
N VAL A 73 -0.85 -2.38 -6.70
CA VAL A 73 -0.27 -2.81 -5.43
C VAL A 73 -1.37 -3.15 -4.44
N VAL A 74 -2.28 -2.21 -4.20
CA VAL A 74 -3.31 -2.44 -3.18
C VAL A 74 -4.36 -3.45 -3.63
N VAL A 75 -4.81 -3.39 -4.90
CA VAL A 75 -5.80 -4.34 -5.43
C VAL A 75 -5.24 -5.76 -5.43
N GLY A 76 -4.02 -5.97 -5.91
CA GLY A 76 -3.40 -7.30 -5.96
C GLY A 76 -3.15 -7.89 -4.58
N MET A 77 -2.74 -7.08 -3.60
CA MET A 77 -2.57 -7.54 -2.21
C MET A 77 -3.91 -7.89 -1.56
N GLN A 78 -4.94 -7.07 -1.77
CA GLN A 78 -6.27 -7.24 -1.18
C GLN A 78 -6.91 -8.57 -1.62
N MET A 79 -6.71 -8.97 -2.87
CA MET A 79 -7.23 -10.24 -3.41
C MET A 79 -6.69 -11.49 -2.67
N ALA A 80 -5.61 -11.39 -1.90
CA ALA A 80 -5.02 -12.51 -1.14
C ALA A 80 -5.43 -12.54 0.33
N LEU A 81 -6.22 -11.57 0.79
CA LEU A 81 -6.62 -11.46 2.19
C LEU A 81 -7.82 -12.35 2.54
N GLN A 82 -7.88 -12.71 3.82
CA GLN A 82 -8.99 -13.43 4.43
C GLN A 82 -9.63 -12.56 5.51
N GLU A 83 -10.85 -12.94 5.94
CA GLU A 83 -11.51 -12.28 7.06
C GLU A 83 -10.63 -12.30 8.31
N GLY A 84 -10.53 -11.14 8.97
CA GLY A 84 -9.68 -10.95 10.14
C GLY A 84 -8.25 -10.48 9.85
N ASP A 85 -7.77 -10.59 8.61
CA ASP A 85 -6.50 -9.94 8.23
C ASP A 85 -6.62 -8.42 8.34
N GLN A 86 -5.50 -7.79 8.68
CA GLN A 86 -5.46 -6.36 9.02
C GLN A 86 -4.59 -5.61 8.03
N VAL A 87 -5.00 -4.40 7.68
CA VAL A 87 -4.26 -3.50 6.79
C VAL A 87 -3.93 -2.22 7.54
N ILE A 88 -2.68 -1.79 7.49
CA ILE A 88 -2.19 -0.54 8.08
C ILE A 88 -1.25 0.15 7.10
N THR A 89 -1.42 1.46 6.91
CA THR A 89 -0.71 2.24 5.89
C THR A 89 -0.45 3.68 6.35
N GLY A 90 0.40 4.40 5.62
CA GLY A 90 0.63 5.83 5.81
C GLY A 90 -0.49 6.70 5.26
N TYR A 91 -0.24 8.00 5.14
CA TYR A 91 -1.20 9.04 4.72
C TYR A 91 -1.66 9.00 3.25
N ARG A 92 -1.24 8.01 2.44
CA ARG A 92 -1.64 7.89 1.02
C ARG A 92 -2.61 6.72 0.88
N ASP A 93 -3.73 6.84 1.56
CA ASP A 93 -4.55 5.70 1.97
C ASP A 93 -5.92 5.62 1.28
N HIS A 94 -6.33 6.60 0.48
CA HIS A 94 -7.69 6.64 -0.09
C HIS A 94 -7.96 5.42 -0.96
N GLY A 95 -7.02 5.09 -1.85
CA GLY A 95 -7.07 3.86 -2.64
C GLY A 95 -7.12 2.58 -1.80
N HIS A 96 -6.47 2.54 -0.64
CA HIS A 96 -6.57 1.40 0.26
C HIS A 96 -7.95 1.27 0.90
N MET A 97 -8.57 2.39 1.28
CA MET A 97 -9.91 2.36 1.86
C MET A 97 -10.95 1.83 0.87
N LEU A 98 -10.86 2.25 -0.39
CA LEU A 98 -11.71 1.73 -1.46
C LEU A 98 -11.47 0.24 -1.67
N ALA A 99 -10.21 -0.19 -1.72
CA ALA A 99 -9.85 -1.60 -1.91
C ALA A 99 -10.36 -2.51 -0.78
N VAL A 100 -10.37 -2.06 0.48
CA VAL A 100 -10.97 -2.83 1.60
C VAL A 100 -12.51 -2.75 1.65
N GLY A 101 -13.13 -2.17 0.62
CA GLY A 101 -14.59 -2.13 0.44
C GLY A 101 -15.30 -1.04 1.24
N MET A 102 -14.60 0.05 1.60
CA MET A 102 -15.26 1.22 2.19
C MET A 102 -16.00 2.03 1.12
N SER A 103 -17.10 2.66 1.51
CA SER A 103 -17.92 3.43 0.58
C SER A 103 -17.17 4.66 0.04
N ALA A 104 -17.22 4.88 -1.27
CA ALA A 104 -16.67 6.08 -1.89
C ALA A 104 -17.28 7.36 -1.32
N ARG A 105 -18.59 7.38 -1.01
CA ARG A 105 -19.27 8.49 -0.32
C ARG A 105 -18.58 8.85 1.00
N GLY A 106 -18.38 7.88 1.88
CA GLY A 106 -17.73 8.11 3.17
C GLY A 106 -16.29 8.58 3.04
N VAL A 107 -15.51 8.00 2.11
CA VAL A 107 -14.13 8.46 1.87
C VAL A 107 -14.15 9.90 1.37
N MET A 108 -14.96 10.25 0.38
CA MET A 108 -15.02 11.60 -0.17
C MET A 108 -15.53 12.64 0.85
N ALA A 109 -16.53 12.28 1.65
CA ALA A 109 -17.04 13.09 2.74
C ALA A 109 -15.95 13.36 3.79
N GLU A 110 -15.11 12.36 4.10
CA GLU A 110 -13.98 12.56 5.01
C GLU A 110 -12.92 13.51 4.43
N LEU A 111 -12.57 13.35 3.13
CA LEU A 111 -11.64 14.26 2.46
C LEU A 111 -12.10 15.72 2.49
N THR A 112 -13.41 15.93 2.37
CA THR A 112 -14.05 17.26 2.34
C THR A 112 -14.46 17.76 3.73
N GLY A 113 -14.11 17.04 4.80
CA GLY A 113 -14.36 17.45 6.19
C GLY A 113 -15.83 17.46 6.57
N ARG A 114 -16.63 16.54 6.01
CA ARG A 114 -18.08 16.45 6.25
C ARG A 114 -18.45 15.42 7.30
N ARG A 115 -19.61 15.60 7.91
CA ARG A 115 -20.09 14.78 9.04
C ARG A 115 -20.22 13.29 8.69
N GLY A 116 -20.62 12.98 7.47
CA GLY A 116 -20.73 11.63 6.91
C GLY A 116 -19.39 10.98 6.57
N GLY A 117 -18.27 11.66 6.84
CA GLY A 117 -16.94 11.11 6.74
C GLY A 117 -16.72 9.92 7.69
N LEU A 118 -15.79 9.05 7.32
CA LEU A 118 -15.52 7.78 8.02
C LEU A 118 -14.92 7.98 9.42
N SER A 119 -14.28 9.13 9.64
CA SER A 119 -13.80 9.64 10.94
C SER A 119 -14.62 10.88 11.36
N LYS A 120 -15.88 10.97 10.92
CA LYS A 120 -16.81 12.09 11.16
C LYS A 120 -16.30 13.45 10.66
N GLY A 121 -15.47 13.47 9.61
CA GLY A 121 -14.91 14.68 9.02
C GLY A 121 -13.73 15.28 9.80
N LYS A 122 -13.21 14.59 10.83
CA LYS A 122 -12.11 15.08 11.69
C LYS A 122 -10.72 14.69 11.20
N GLY A 123 -10.62 13.58 10.47
CA GLY A 123 -9.36 12.98 10.07
C GLY A 123 -8.83 13.54 8.75
N GLY A 124 -9.72 13.91 7.84
CA GLY A 124 -9.37 14.43 6.53
C GLY A 124 -8.58 13.43 5.71
N SER A 125 -7.82 13.94 4.73
CA SER A 125 -7.09 13.12 3.76
C SER A 125 -5.97 12.25 4.32
N MET A 126 -5.59 12.37 5.59
CA MET A 126 -4.43 11.65 6.13
C MET A 126 -4.76 10.73 7.30
N HIS A 127 -5.99 10.70 7.83
CA HIS A 127 -6.32 10.03 9.09
C HIS A 127 -7.66 9.30 9.06
N MET A 128 -7.72 8.22 8.28
CA MET A 128 -8.95 7.46 8.11
C MET A 128 -8.83 6.02 8.58
N PHE A 129 -9.84 5.56 9.30
CA PHE A 129 -9.79 4.31 10.06
C PHE A 129 -11.10 3.53 9.94
N SER A 130 -11.03 2.19 9.96
CA SER A 130 -12.22 1.34 10.08
C SER A 130 -11.93 0.06 10.84
N LYS A 131 -12.51 -0.03 12.05
CA LYS A 131 -12.47 -1.26 12.84
C LYS A 131 -13.22 -2.40 12.15
N GLU A 132 -14.36 -2.10 11.51
CA GLU A 132 -15.19 -3.10 10.82
C GLU A 132 -14.41 -3.78 9.69
N LYS A 133 -13.66 -3.00 8.90
CA LYS A 133 -12.87 -3.51 7.79
C LYS A 133 -11.45 -3.92 8.18
N ASN A 134 -11.12 -3.93 9.48
CA ASN A 134 -9.75 -4.15 9.96
C ASN A 134 -8.70 -3.27 9.26
N PHE A 135 -9.08 -2.02 9.00
CA PHE A 135 -8.26 -1.02 8.34
C PHE A 135 -7.79 0.03 9.33
N TYR A 136 -6.49 0.10 9.53
CA TYR A 136 -5.78 0.95 10.48
C TYR A 136 -4.89 1.93 9.69
N GLY A 137 -5.47 2.61 8.70
CA GLY A 137 -4.74 3.51 7.82
C GLY A 137 -4.69 4.95 8.30
N GLY A 138 -4.03 5.80 7.52
CA GLY A 138 -4.01 7.23 7.77
C GLY A 138 -3.03 7.65 8.88
N HIS A 139 -1.77 7.22 8.76
CA HIS A 139 -0.72 7.70 9.66
C HIS A 139 0.10 8.82 9.00
N GLY A 140 -0.06 10.03 9.53
CA GLY A 140 0.71 11.22 9.10
C GLY A 140 2.18 11.23 9.56
N ILE A 141 2.50 10.52 10.65
CA ILE A 141 3.88 10.39 11.14
C ILE A 141 4.59 9.32 10.32
N VAL A 142 5.58 9.73 9.53
CA VAL A 142 6.31 8.86 8.61
C VAL A 142 6.95 7.69 9.36
N GLY A 143 6.57 6.46 9.01
CA GLY A 143 7.09 5.21 9.57
C GLY A 143 6.39 4.73 10.84
N ALA A 144 5.52 5.54 11.46
CA ALA A 144 4.82 5.17 12.69
C ALA A 144 3.89 3.96 12.51
N GLN A 145 3.30 3.84 11.31
CA GLN A 145 2.44 2.72 10.98
C GLN A 145 3.18 1.37 10.99
N VAL A 146 4.52 1.35 10.86
CA VAL A 146 5.29 0.11 10.80
C VAL A 146 5.39 -0.57 12.16
N SER A 147 5.64 0.19 13.22
CA SER A 147 5.65 -0.33 14.59
C SER A 147 4.24 -0.73 15.04
N LEU A 148 3.22 0.05 14.68
CA LEU A 148 1.83 -0.27 14.94
C LEU A 148 1.38 -1.55 14.21
N GLY A 149 1.72 -1.72 12.93
CA GLY A 149 1.42 -2.94 12.17
C GLY A 149 2.14 -4.17 12.70
N THR A 150 3.35 -3.99 13.21
CA THR A 150 4.05 -5.05 13.94
C THR A 150 3.31 -5.42 15.24
N GLY A 151 2.74 -4.44 15.95
CA GLY A 151 1.88 -4.66 17.11
C GLY A 151 0.57 -5.39 16.78
N LEU A 152 -0.05 -5.09 15.63
CA LEU A 152 -1.22 -5.83 15.14
C LEU A 152 -0.86 -7.30 14.88
N ALA A 153 0.27 -7.57 14.22
CA ALA A 153 0.77 -8.93 14.04
C ALA A 153 1.10 -9.63 15.37
N PHE A 154 1.65 -8.91 16.34
CA PHE A 154 1.84 -9.44 17.70
C PHE A 154 0.51 -9.84 18.33
N ALA A 155 -0.53 -9.01 18.22
CA ALA A 155 -1.85 -9.34 18.75
C ALA A 155 -2.45 -10.57 18.06
N ASN A 156 -2.27 -10.74 16.75
CA ASN A 156 -2.70 -11.93 16.02
C ASN A 156 -1.95 -13.19 16.46
N HIS A 157 -0.63 -13.07 16.63
CA HIS A 157 0.21 -14.14 17.15
C HIS A 157 -0.22 -14.56 18.57
N TYR A 158 -0.39 -13.58 19.46
CA TYR A 158 -0.79 -13.80 20.86
C TYR A 158 -2.18 -14.44 20.99
N ARG A 159 -3.10 -14.14 20.08
CA ARG A 159 -4.46 -14.69 20.05
C ARG A 159 -4.58 -16.01 19.29
N GLU A 160 -3.51 -16.45 18.62
CA GLU A 160 -3.50 -17.65 17.78
C GLU A 160 -4.62 -17.67 16.70
N ASN A 161 -5.04 -16.50 16.23
CA ASN A 161 -6.18 -16.35 15.31
C ASN A 161 -5.83 -16.60 13.84
N LYS A 162 -4.54 -16.85 13.55
CA LYS A 162 -3.99 -17.04 12.21
C LYS A 162 -4.20 -15.85 11.27
N SER A 163 -4.53 -14.66 11.75
CA SER A 163 -4.62 -13.45 10.92
C SER A 163 -3.23 -12.86 10.67
N VAL A 164 -3.05 -12.20 9.53
CA VAL A 164 -1.81 -11.48 9.19
C VAL A 164 -2.01 -9.97 9.23
N SER A 165 -0.93 -9.22 9.46
CA SER A 165 -0.93 -7.75 9.33
C SER A 165 -0.15 -7.31 8.10
N LEU A 166 -0.83 -6.72 7.12
CA LEU A 166 -0.22 -6.05 5.98
C LEU A 166 0.15 -4.63 6.38
N THR A 167 1.45 -4.37 6.40
CA THR A 167 2.02 -3.13 6.91
C THR A 167 2.70 -2.38 5.79
N TYR A 168 1.99 -1.40 5.24
CA TYR A 168 2.40 -0.61 4.08
C TYR A 168 3.19 0.64 4.49
N PHE A 169 4.26 0.91 3.74
CA PHE A 169 5.04 2.11 3.90
C PHE A 169 5.85 2.42 2.64
N GLY A 170 6.09 3.71 2.37
CA GLY A 170 6.87 4.13 1.22
C GLY A 170 8.38 3.98 1.43
N ASP A 171 9.13 4.14 0.34
CA ASP A 171 10.60 4.16 0.33
C ASP A 171 11.20 5.19 1.31
N GLY A 172 10.59 6.38 1.44
CA GLY A 172 11.01 7.36 2.44
C GLY A 172 10.88 6.86 3.89
N ALA A 173 9.79 6.17 4.20
CA ALA A 173 9.51 5.67 5.54
C ALA A 173 10.43 4.49 5.92
N ALA A 174 10.90 3.71 4.94
CA ALA A 174 11.81 2.58 5.17
C ALA A 174 13.17 2.99 5.78
N ASN A 175 13.50 4.28 5.81
CA ASN A 175 14.72 4.81 6.41
C ASN A 175 14.55 5.23 7.89
N GLN A 176 13.35 5.11 8.46
CA GLN A 176 13.10 5.49 9.86
C GLN A 176 13.61 4.43 10.83
N GLY A 177 14.21 4.85 11.96
CA GLY A 177 14.80 3.94 12.96
C GLY A 177 13.80 2.90 13.50
N GLN A 178 12.57 3.33 13.77
CA GLN A 178 11.49 2.46 14.25
C GLN A 178 11.13 1.30 13.30
N VAL A 179 11.44 1.42 12.00
CA VAL A 179 11.25 0.32 11.03
C VAL A 179 12.22 -0.82 11.33
N TYR A 180 13.49 -0.50 11.61
CA TYR A 180 14.51 -1.49 11.94
C TYR A 180 14.25 -2.15 13.30
N GLU A 181 13.81 -1.36 14.28
CA GLU A 181 13.35 -1.89 15.57
C GLU A 181 12.20 -2.87 15.38
N SER A 182 11.21 -2.52 14.54
CA SER A 182 10.08 -3.38 14.21
C SER A 182 10.51 -4.70 13.56
N PHE A 183 11.44 -4.66 12.60
CA PHE A 183 11.99 -5.86 11.97
C PHE A 183 12.67 -6.79 12.98
N ASN A 184 13.48 -6.24 13.89
CA ASN A 184 14.13 -7.02 14.93
C ASN A 184 13.10 -7.78 15.79
N MET A 185 12.06 -7.09 16.27
CA MET A 185 11.02 -7.68 17.11
C MET A 185 10.18 -8.71 16.34
N ALA A 186 9.78 -8.39 15.11
CA ALA A 186 8.99 -9.29 14.28
C ALA A 186 9.73 -10.59 13.96
N SER A 187 11.03 -10.51 13.66
CA SER A 187 11.86 -11.68 13.40
C SER A 187 12.05 -12.52 14.66
N LEU A 188 12.40 -11.88 15.79
CA LEU A 188 12.62 -12.54 17.08
C LEU A 188 11.41 -13.37 17.52
N TRP A 189 10.21 -12.83 17.33
CA TRP A 189 8.96 -13.45 17.75
C TRP A 189 8.22 -14.21 16.64
N LYS A 190 8.80 -14.27 15.43
CA LYS A 190 8.18 -14.89 14.24
C LYS A 190 6.76 -14.39 13.99
N LEU A 191 6.58 -13.07 14.03
CA LEU A 191 5.27 -12.45 13.90
C LEU A 191 4.69 -12.61 12.48
N PRO A 192 3.36 -12.77 12.35
CA PRO A 192 2.66 -12.88 11.06
C PRO A 192 2.46 -11.48 10.41
N VAL A 193 3.56 -10.79 10.12
CA VAL A 193 3.56 -9.46 9.49
C VAL A 193 4.15 -9.52 8.08
N ILE A 194 3.48 -8.85 7.15
CA ILE A 194 3.96 -8.64 5.78
C ILE A 194 4.29 -7.16 5.65
N TYR A 195 5.56 -6.85 5.47
CA TYR A 195 6.04 -5.49 5.27
C TYR A 195 6.00 -5.17 3.78
N VAL A 196 5.05 -4.33 3.37
CA VAL A 196 4.86 -3.93 1.97
C VAL A 196 5.50 -2.56 1.76
N ILE A 197 6.64 -2.54 1.06
CA ILE A 197 7.37 -1.33 0.73
C ILE A 197 6.89 -0.84 -0.63
N GLU A 198 6.18 0.28 -0.66
CA GLU A 198 5.77 0.93 -1.90
C GLU A 198 6.89 1.84 -2.41
N ASN A 199 7.79 1.26 -3.21
CA ASN A 199 8.91 1.99 -3.78
C ASN A 199 8.45 2.73 -5.04
N ASN A 200 7.90 3.93 -4.83
CA ASN A 200 7.48 4.84 -5.90
C ASN A 200 8.59 5.81 -6.36
N ARG A 201 9.84 5.50 -5.98
CA ARG A 201 11.11 6.18 -6.34
C ARG A 201 11.40 7.50 -5.61
N TYR A 202 10.44 8.10 -4.91
CA TYR A 202 10.58 9.45 -4.35
C TYR A 202 9.92 9.65 -2.99
N ALA A 203 10.73 9.95 -1.98
CA ALA A 203 10.31 10.51 -0.71
C ALA A 203 10.15 12.04 -0.82
N MET A 204 8.92 12.51 -1.01
CA MET A 204 8.64 13.88 -1.45
C MET A 204 9.42 14.18 -2.75
N GLY A 205 10.49 14.97 -2.69
CA GLY A 205 11.40 15.27 -3.81
C GLY A 205 12.76 14.60 -3.76
N THR A 206 13.00 13.73 -2.78
CA THR A 206 14.28 13.02 -2.62
C THR A 206 14.19 11.64 -3.27
N ALA A 207 14.94 11.44 -4.35
CA ALA A 207 15.03 10.15 -5.03
C ALA A 207 15.69 9.07 -4.15
N VAL A 208 15.29 7.81 -4.32
CA VAL A 208 15.83 6.66 -3.57
C VAL A 208 17.37 6.57 -3.62
N SER A 209 17.97 6.80 -4.79
CA SER A 209 19.43 6.78 -4.97
C SER A 209 20.18 7.87 -4.19
N ARG A 210 19.46 8.88 -3.67
CA ARG A 210 19.99 9.97 -2.86
C ARG A 210 19.72 9.81 -1.37
N SER A 211 18.80 8.93 -0.99
CA SER A 211 18.38 8.72 0.40
C SER A 211 18.76 7.35 0.95
N SER A 212 19.29 6.44 0.13
CA SER A 212 19.54 5.05 0.54
C SER A 212 20.80 4.48 -0.10
N ALA A 213 21.66 3.88 0.73
CA ALA A 213 22.90 3.26 0.29
C ALA A 213 22.68 1.90 -0.39
N GLU A 214 21.67 1.15 0.06
CA GLU A 214 21.12 -0.01 -0.62
C GLU A 214 19.76 0.38 -1.20
N THR A 215 19.62 0.28 -2.53
CA THR A 215 18.44 0.74 -3.28
C THR A 215 17.48 -0.39 -3.61
N ASP A 216 17.88 -1.64 -3.41
CA ASP A 216 17.01 -2.82 -3.41
C ASP A 216 16.42 -3.01 -2.01
N PHE A 217 15.20 -2.50 -1.81
CA PHE A 217 14.59 -2.46 -0.49
C PHE A 217 14.06 -3.83 -0.04
N SER A 218 13.95 -4.80 -0.95
CA SER A 218 13.72 -6.20 -0.56
C SER A 218 14.82 -6.74 0.38
N LYS A 219 16.03 -6.16 0.32
CA LYS A 219 17.16 -6.54 1.18
C LYS A 219 17.16 -5.89 2.56
N ARG A 220 16.21 -4.99 2.88
CA ARG A 220 16.17 -4.29 4.19
C ARG A 220 16.07 -5.23 5.39
N GLY A 221 15.55 -6.44 5.16
CA GLY A 221 15.39 -7.48 6.18
C GLY A 221 16.63 -8.33 6.45
N LEU A 222 17.69 -8.24 5.63
CA LEU A 222 18.80 -9.21 5.66
C LEU A 222 19.51 -9.30 7.02
N SER A 223 19.77 -8.16 7.67
CA SER A 223 20.40 -8.13 8.99
C SER A 223 19.55 -8.73 10.11
N PHE A 224 18.24 -8.91 9.87
CA PHE A 224 17.27 -9.45 10.81
C PHE A 224 16.79 -10.86 10.41
N ASN A 225 17.40 -11.47 9.40
CA ASN A 225 16.96 -12.75 8.82
C ASN A 225 15.52 -12.73 8.27
N ILE A 226 15.02 -11.57 7.83
CA ILE A 226 13.71 -11.45 7.19
C ILE A 226 13.92 -11.58 5.68
N PRO A 227 13.30 -12.56 5.01
CA PRO A 227 13.37 -12.66 3.56
C PRO A 227 12.62 -11.49 2.89
N GLY A 228 13.08 -11.09 1.72
CA GLY A 228 12.39 -10.11 0.91
C GLY A 228 12.34 -10.47 -0.57
N ILE A 229 11.31 -9.96 -1.25
CA ILE A 229 11.05 -10.18 -2.68
C ILE A 229 10.81 -8.83 -3.35
N GLN A 230 11.49 -8.57 -4.48
CA GLN A 230 11.11 -7.49 -5.38
C GLN A 230 9.96 -7.96 -6.28
N VAL A 231 8.94 -7.13 -6.38
CA VAL A 231 7.71 -7.39 -7.14
C VAL A 231 7.49 -6.24 -8.11
N ASP A 232 7.09 -6.56 -9.35
CA ASP A 232 6.57 -5.53 -10.25
C ASP A 232 5.23 -5.03 -9.68
N GLY A 233 5.26 -3.88 -9.01
CA GLY A 233 4.09 -3.25 -8.41
C GLY A 233 3.13 -2.65 -9.43
N MET A 234 3.46 -2.71 -10.73
CA MET A 234 2.62 -2.23 -11.83
C MET A 234 1.84 -3.37 -12.51
N ASP A 235 2.14 -4.65 -12.25
CA ASP A 235 1.33 -5.80 -12.71
C ASP A 235 0.56 -6.42 -11.54
N VAL A 236 -0.76 -6.19 -11.51
CA VAL A 236 -1.67 -6.72 -10.48
C VAL A 236 -1.58 -8.24 -10.30
N ARG A 237 -1.22 -9.00 -11.34
CA ARG A 237 -1.04 -10.46 -11.25
C ARG A 237 0.27 -10.85 -10.60
N ALA A 238 1.33 -10.07 -10.81
CA ALA A 238 2.60 -10.24 -10.10
C ALA A 238 2.43 -9.91 -8.62
N VAL A 239 1.73 -8.81 -8.32
CA VAL A 239 1.35 -8.43 -6.96
C VAL A 239 0.53 -9.53 -6.29
N LYS A 240 -0.52 -10.03 -6.94
CA LYS A 240 -1.36 -11.11 -6.38
C LYS A 240 -0.57 -12.38 -6.09
N ALA A 241 0.29 -12.81 -7.00
CA ALA A 241 1.12 -13.99 -6.78
C ALA A 241 2.07 -13.81 -5.57
N ALA A 242 2.69 -12.63 -5.44
CA ALA A 242 3.53 -12.31 -4.29
C ALA A 242 2.73 -12.22 -2.98
N ALA A 243 1.52 -11.66 -3.05
CA ALA A 243 0.60 -11.57 -1.93
C ALA A 243 0.21 -12.96 -1.41
N ASP A 244 -0.19 -13.88 -2.30
CA ASP A 244 -0.54 -15.26 -1.94
C ASP A 244 0.61 -15.99 -1.23
N LEU A 245 1.83 -15.82 -1.76
CA LEU A 245 3.02 -16.39 -1.14
C LEU A 245 3.26 -15.79 0.24
N ALA A 246 3.18 -14.47 0.37
CA ALA A 246 3.51 -13.76 1.61
C ALA A 246 2.47 -13.99 2.71
N THR A 247 1.18 -14.04 2.37
CA THR A 247 0.11 -14.34 3.32
C THR A 247 0.23 -15.78 3.81
N GLU A 248 0.45 -16.76 2.93
CA GLU A 248 0.70 -18.14 3.35
C GLU A 248 1.99 -18.28 4.18
N TRP A 249 3.06 -17.57 3.81
CA TRP A 249 4.31 -17.55 4.57
C TRP A 249 4.12 -17.08 6.01
N ALA A 250 3.54 -15.88 6.17
CA ALA A 250 3.32 -15.28 7.48
C ALA A 250 2.32 -16.11 8.30
N ARG A 251 1.23 -16.56 7.67
CA ARG A 251 0.16 -17.34 8.32
C ARG A 251 0.61 -18.73 8.76
N SER A 252 1.53 -19.36 8.03
CA SER A 252 2.13 -20.66 8.40
C SER A 252 3.16 -20.57 9.53
N GLY A 253 3.37 -19.38 10.11
CA GLY A 253 4.25 -19.19 11.25
C GLY A 253 5.74 -19.15 10.89
N LYS A 254 6.07 -18.91 9.61
CA LYS A 254 7.47 -18.74 9.15
C LYS A 254 8.04 -17.36 9.52
N GLY A 255 7.23 -16.52 10.15
CA GLY A 255 7.61 -15.17 10.59
C GLY A 255 7.40 -14.12 9.51
N PRO A 256 8.04 -12.95 9.66
CA PRO A 256 7.83 -11.82 8.77
C PRO A 256 8.39 -12.06 7.36
N ILE A 257 7.88 -11.28 6.40
CA ILE A 257 8.41 -11.21 5.03
C ILE A 257 8.28 -9.79 4.49
N ILE A 258 9.23 -9.36 3.65
CA ILE A 258 9.22 -8.07 2.97
C ILE A 258 8.81 -8.25 1.51
N LEU A 259 7.90 -7.41 1.03
CA LEU A 259 7.61 -7.24 -0.39
C LEU A 259 7.98 -5.82 -0.80
N GLU A 260 8.97 -5.67 -1.68
CA GLU A 260 9.25 -4.39 -2.32
C GLU A 260 8.45 -4.29 -3.62
N MET A 261 7.43 -3.44 -3.58
CA MET A 261 6.58 -3.14 -4.73
C MET A 261 7.24 -2.03 -5.54
N LEU A 262 7.82 -2.39 -6.67
CA LEU A 262 8.39 -1.43 -7.61
C LEU A 262 7.23 -0.76 -8.36
N THR A 263 6.92 0.47 -7.98
CA THR A 263 5.76 1.21 -8.52
C THR A 263 6.16 2.65 -8.86
N TYR A 264 5.20 3.52 -9.20
CA TYR A 264 5.48 4.89 -9.57
C TYR A 264 4.34 5.86 -9.20
N ARG A 265 4.68 6.99 -8.58
CA ARG A 265 3.70 8.02 -8.19
C ARG A 265 3.48 9.00 -9.34
N TYR A 266 2.36 8.98 -10.04
CA TYR A 266 2.17 9.88 -11.21
C TYR A 266 1.95 11.36 -10.85
N ARG A 267 1.45 11.65 -9.65
CA ARG A 267 1.25 13.02 -9.15
C ARG A 267 2.41 13.47 -8.26
N GLY A 268 2.45 14.76 -7.95
CA GLY A 268 3.35 15.30 -6.93
C GLY A 268 3.19 14.58 -5.59
N HIS A 269 4.05 14.88 -4.65
CA HIS A 269 3.99 14.30 -3.31
C HIS A 269 2.59 14.44 -2.71
N SER A 270 2.10 15.68 -2.70
CA SER A 270 0.73 16.10 -2.42
C SER A 270 0.20 16.90 -3.61
N MET A 271 -1.10 17.25 -3.59
CA MET A 271 -1.69 18.14 -4.61
C MET A 271 -1.08 19.54 -4.66
N SER A 272 -0.44 19.99 -3.57
CA SER A 272 0.30 21.26 -3.52
C SER A 272 1.74 21.17 -4.04
N ASP A 273 2.28 19.96 -4.27
CA ASP A 273 3.65 19.77 -4.75
C ASP A 273 3.72 19.79 -6.30
N PRO A 274 4.44 20.76 -6.91
CA PRO A 274 4.59 20.87 -8.35
C PRO A 274 5.51 19.80 -8.99
N ALA A 275 6.15 18.94 -8.20
CA ALA A 275 6.98 17.83 -8.66
C ALA A 275 8.20 18.21 -9.53
N LYS A 276 8.86 19.33 -9.24
CA LYS A 276 9.99 19.88 -10.03
C LYS A 276 11.29 19.05 -10.00
N TYR A 277 11.34 17.97 -9.22
CA TYR A 277 12.51 17.12 -9.00
C TYR A 277 12.62 15.93 -9.96
N ARG A 278 11.71 15.84 -10.93
CA ARG A 278 11.66 14.77 -11.95
C ARG A 278 11.16 15.34 -13.27
N SER A 279 11.53 14.70 -14.37
CA SER A 279 11.18 15.20 -15.70
C SER A 279 9.77 14.80 -16.10
N LYS A 280 9.15 15.56 -17.02
CA LYS A 280 7.84 15.20 -17.56
C LYS A 280 7.94 13.93 -18.41
N GLU A 281 9.07 13.76 -19.08
CA GLU A 281 9.39 12.63 -19.95
C GLU A 281 9.47 11.33 -19.14
N GLU A 282 10.07 11.35 -17.95
CA GLU A 282 10.13 10.20 -17.04
C GLU A 282 8.73 9.74 -16.64
N VAL A 283 7.89 10.68 -16.19
CA VAL A 283 6.51 10.39 -15.76
C VAL A 283 5.67 9.89 -16.94
N GLN A 284 5.80 10.53 -18.11
CA GLN A 284 5.06 10.15 -19.31
C GLN A 284 5.45 8.74 -19.78
N LYS A 285 6.75 8.43 -19.80
CA LYS A 285 7.26 7.11 -20.15
C LYS A 285 6.68 6.03 -19.23
N MET A 286 6.74 6.26 -17.92
CA MET A 286 6.15 5.33 -16.94
C MET A 286 4.64 5.15 -17.13
N ARG A 287 3.92 6.20 -17.52
CA ARG A 287 2.47 6.11 -17.77
C ARG A 287 2.15 5.40 -19.10
N SER A 288 2.90 5.66 -20.17
CA SER A 288 2.60 5.04 -21.47
C SER A 288 3.02 3.58 -21.55
N GLU A 289 4.10 3.20 -20.86
CA GLU A 289 4.70 1.87 -20.98
C GLU A 289 4.24 0.91 -19.86
N HIS A 290 3.86 1.45 -18.70
CA HIS A 290 3.67 0.64 -17.49
C HIS A 290 2.38 0.92 -16.70
N ASP A 291 1.44 1.74 -17.18
CA ASP A 291 0.21 2.01 -16.40
C ASP A 291 -0.56 0.71 -16.09
N PRO A 292 -0.85 0.41 -14.81
CA PRO A 292 -1.41 -0.87 -14.41
C PRO A 292 -2.81 -1.13 -14.98
N ILE A 293 -3.58 -0.08 -15.21
CA ILE A 293 -4.96 -0.16 -15.72
C ILE A 293 -4.94 -0.45 -17.22
N GLU A 294 -4.08 0.25 -17.98
CA GLU A 294 -3.93 -0.01 -19.43
C GLU A 294 -3.36 -1.41 -19.67
N GLN A 295 -2.44 -1.90 -18.83
CA GLN A 295 -1.95 -3.27 -18.93
C GLN A 295 -3.07 -4.30 -18.80
N VAL A 296 -3.99 -4.16 -17.82
CA VAL A 296 -5.15 -5.06 -17.69
C VAL A 296 -6.10 -4.95 -18.88
N LYS A 297 -6.42 -3.72 -19.30
CA LYS A 297 -7.27 -3.46 -20.47
C LYS A 297 -6.75 -4.14 -21.74
N ASN A 298 -5.46 -3.99 -22.03
CA ASN A 298 -4.84 -4.61 -23.20
C ASN A 298 -4.97 -6.14 -23.15
N ARG A 299 -4.71 -6.75 -21.99
CA ARG A 299 -4.89 -8.20 -21.81
C ARG A 299 -6.33 -8.67 -21.99
N LEU A 300 -7.30 -7.90 -21.51
CA LEU A 300 -8.72 -8.20 -21.67
C LEU A 300 -9.13 -8.21 -23.15
N ILE A 301 -8.65 -7.23 -23.92
CA ILE A 301 -8.92 -7.11 -25.36
C ILE A 301 -8.19 -8.21 -26.14
N GLU A 302 -6.89 -8.40 -25.90
CA GLU A 302 -6.06 -9.40 -26.59
C GLU A 302 -6.59 -10.83 -26.42
N LYS A 303 -7.14 -11.15 -25.24
CA LYS A 303 -7.74 -12.45 -24.96
C LYS A 303 -9.18 -12.59 -25.48
N GLY A 304 -9.76 -11.54 -26.06
CA GLY A 304 -11.17 -11.51 -26.46
C GLY A 304 -12.12 -11.64 -25.27
N TRP A 305 -11.68 -11.23 -24.08
CA TRP A 305 -12.46 -11.32 -22.85
C TRP A 305 -13.37 -10.12 -22.64
N ALA A 306 -13.05 -8.97 -23.22
CA ALA A 306 -13.94 -7.82 -23.28
C ALA A 306 -13.71 -7.00 -24.56
N THR A 307 -14.74 -6.30 -25.03
CA THR A 307 -14.61 -5.28 -26.09
C THR A 307 -14.26 -3.91 -25.51
N GLU A 308 -13.84 -2.98 -26.36
CA GLU A 308 -13.64 -1.60 -25.91
C GLU A 308 -14.93 -0.97 -25.37
N GLU A 309 -16.08 -1.30 -25.97
CA GLU A 309 -17.39 -0.79 -25.57
C GLU A 309 -17.77 -1.29 -24.17
N GLU A 310 -17.54 -2.57 -23.88
CA GLU A 310 -17.77 -3.14 -22.54
C GLU A 310 -16.87 -2.49 -21.48
N LEU A 311 -15.60 -2.20 -21.81
CA LEU A 311 -14.69 -1.52 -20.88
C LEU A 311 -15.04 -0.03 -20.69
N LYS A 312 -15.53 0.64 -21.74
CA LYS A 312 -16.07 2.01 -21.65
C LYS A 312 -17.31 2.07 -20.75
N GLU A 313 -18.14 1.04 -20.79
CA GLU A 313 -19.30 0.90 -19.90
C GLU A 313 -18.87 0.79 -18.43
N ILE A 314 -17.87 -0.05 -18.12
CA ILE A 314 -17.31 -0.14 -16.76
C ILE A 314 -16.75 1.21 -16.29
N ASP A 315 -16.00 1.94 -17.13
CA ASP A 315 -15.51 3.28 -16.76
C ASP A 315 -16.67 4.26 -16.51
N ARG A 316 -17.78 4.18 -17.28
CA ARG A 316 -18.97 4.99 -17.04
C ARG A 316 -19.58 4.69 -15.67
N GLU A 317 -19.85 3.43 -15.36
CA GLU A 317 -20.42 3.04 -14.07
C GLU A 317 -19.54 3.49 -12.89
N VAL A 318 -18.22 3.35 -13.01
CA VAL A 318 -17.27 3.82 -12.01
C VAL A 318 -17.33 5.35 -11.85
N ARG A 319 -17.41 6.10 -12.95
CA ARG A 319 -17.56 7.55 -12.89
C ARG A 319 -18.86 7.97 -12.25
N ASP A 320 -19.95 7.23 -12.46
CA ASP A 320 -21.24 7.49 -11.83
C ASP A 320 -21.13 7.29 -10.31
N ILE A 321 -20.46 6.23 -9.84
CA ILE A 321 -20.17 6.02 -8.40
C ILE A 321 -19.36 7.18 -7.81
N VAL A 322 -18.33 7.65 -8.53
CA VAL A 322 -17.47 8.74 -8.07
C VAL A 322 -18.18 10.10 -8.10
N ALA A 323 -19.03 10.34 -9.10
CA ALA A 323 -19.85 11.53 -9.20
C ALA A 323 -20.86 11.60 -8.05
N ASP A 324 -21.52 10.48 -7.76
CA ASP A 324 -22.41 10.33 -6.61
C ASP A 324 -21.69 10.58 -5.27
N ALA A 325 -20.46 10.08 -5.11
CA ALA A 325 -19.65 10.33 -3.93
C ALA A 325 -19.28 11.81 -3.75
N ALA A 326 -18.94 12.50 -4.84
CA ALA A 326 -18.68 13.93 -4.83
C ALA A 326 -19.94 14.75 -4.51
N ASP A 327 -21.06 14.45 -5.17
CA ASP A 327 -22.34 15.13 -4.92
C ASP A 327 -22.79 14.96 -3.46
N PHE A 328 -22.69 13.74 -2.92
CA PHE A 328 -22.96 13.48 -1.52
C PHE A 328 -22.09 14.35 -0.60
N ALA A 329 -20.77 14.38 -0.83
CA ALA A 329 -19.83 15.15 -0.02
C ALA A 329 -20.00 16.68 -0.15
N GLU A 330 -20.48 17.18 -1.28
CA GLU A 330 -20.75 18.61 -1.47
C GLU A 330 -22.00 19.07 -0.70
N HIS A 331 -22.99 18.18 -0.54
CA HIS A 331 -24.26 18.48 0.13
C HIS A 331 -24.34 17.98 1.59
N ASP A 332 -23.47 17.08 2.01
CA ASP A 332 -23.40 16.60 3.38
C ASP A 332 -22.96 17.73 4.32
N PRO A 333 -23.67 17.97 5.44
CA PRO A 333 -23.35 19.08 6.33
C PRO A 333 -21.97 18.92 6.97
N GLU A 334 -21.38 20.06 7.33
CA GLU A 334 -20.22 20.07 8.21
C GLU A 334 -20.56 19.45 9.58
N PRO A 335 -19.58 18.84 10.28
CA PRO A 335 -19.76 18.40 11.65
C PRO A 335 -20.19 19.57 12.55
N ASP A 336 -21.09 19.30 13.50
CA ASP A 336 -21.43 20.29 14.51
C ASP A 336 -20.17 20.65 15.34
N ALA A 337 -20.03 21.91 15.77
CA ALA A 337 -18.87 22.35 16.52
C ALA A 337 -18.62 21.55 17.81
N SER A 338 -19.67 20.95 18.40
CA SER A 338 -19.55 20.05 19.55
C SER A 338 -18.72 18.79 19.27
N GLU A 339 -18.60 18.35 18.00
CA GLU A 339 -17.78 17.20 17.62
C GLU A 339 -16.30 17.38 17.97
N LEU A 340 -15.81 18.62 18.09
CA LEU A 340 -14.45 18.95 18.55
C LEU A 340 -14.12 18.40 19.94
N TYR A 341 -15.14 18.20 20.78
CA TYR A 341 -14.99 17.76 22.17
C TYR A 341 -15.31 16.27 22.37
N THR A 342 -15.63 15.56 21.30
CA THR A 342 -15.96 14.12 21.34
C THR A 342 -14.77 13.27 20.92
N ASP A 343 -14.73 12.01 21.35
CA ASP A 343 -13.70 11.03 20.98
C ASP A 343 -12.25 11.38 21.39
N ILE A 344 -12.06 12.33 22.34
CA ILE A 344 -10.74 12.68 22.91
C ILE A 344 -10.28 11.64 23.94
N LEU A 345 -11.24 11.09 24.68
CA LEU A 345 -11.06 10.06 25.71
C LEU A 345 -12.04 8.91 25.43
N LEU A 346 -11.75 7.74 26.01
CA LEU A 346 -12.60 6.54 25.92
C LEU A 346 -13.93 6.68 26.66
#